data_AF-A0A068RN67-F1
#
_entry.id   AF-A0A068RN67-F1
#
_cell.length_a   1.000
_cell.length_b   1.000
_cell.length_c   1.000
_cell.angle_alpha   90.00
_cell.angle_beta   90.00
_cell.angle_gamma   90.00
#
_symmetry.space_group_name_H-M   'P 1'
#
loop_
_entity.id
_entity.type
_entity.pdbx_description
1 polymer ?
#
loop_
_entity_poly.entity_id
_entity_poly.type
_entity_poly.pdbx_seq_one_letter_code
_entity_poly.pdbx_strand_id
1 'polypeptide(L)'
;MQYYSPPESARSSSVPSIPPERRPSQSINLDNRLRQLEKENEELTHSNVRLLRANRILKLDSDRVVDEQVNELKEEIKHLRYQNVRLQRSNRLLQEDLNQHIMEKNQVREDQIRNMKTVGPEYEYLVQIINLLYRQLQGKATCDNTCCFTDKPLSEGFSVLTLPPDDSDEQQAKPQHICRPSIRSHITAGDLAVAKEHENGRLRQDIESMKADRDALDQLIQEKEEDIQMLKNELQMKDTIVSQLEKDFERMEVEVVDLQKEWRHSDRFKSSSSFSDIHAFPTPPPKDSPAYKLPIPPREYLAEVRQ
;
A
#
# COMPACT_ATOMS: atom_id res chain seq x y z
N MET A 1 14.34 24.23 35.45
CA MET A 1 14.65 24.36 36.89
C MET A 1 15.60 25.52 37.08
N GLN A 2 15.10 26.67 37.53
CA GLN A 2 15.90 27.76 38.05
C GLN A 2 15.23 28.19 39.36
N TYR A 3 15.98 28.04 40.45
CA TYR A 3 15.59 28.43 41.79
C TYR A 3 15.81 29.95 41.94
N TYR A 4 14.80 30.68 42.42
CA TYR A 4 14.95 32.06 42.84
C TYR A 4 14.70 32.13 44.35
N SER A 5 15.77 32.44 45.09
CA SER A 5 15.72 32.75 46.53
C SER A 5 15.32 34.21 46.74
N PRO A 6 14.52 34.56 47.78
CA PRO A 6 14.30 35.94 48.18
C PRO A 6 15.40 36.43 49.16
N PRO A 7 15.76 37.73 49.15
CA PRO A 7 16.75 38.25 50.09
C PRO A 7 16.12 38.57 51.44
N GLU A 8 16.81 38.15 52.50
CA GLU A 8 16.65 38.67 53.84
C GLU A 8 17.08 40.13 53.89
N SER A 9 16.27 40.97 54.52
CA SER A 9 16.73 42.25 55.05
C SER A 9 16.17 42.43 56.44
N ALA A 10 17.05 42.13 57.39
CA ALA A 10 16.85 42.31 58.81
C ALA A 10 16.84 43.80 59.15
N ARG A 11 15.71 44.21 59.75
CA ARG A 11 15.53 45.21 60.80
C ARG A 11 16.78 45.94 61.28
N SER A 12 16.73 47.28 61.23
CA SER A 12 17.20 48.16 62.29
C SER A 12 16.64 49.57 62.06
N SER A 13 15.74 50.03 62.92
CA SER A 13 15.61 51.45 63.27
C SER A 13 14.66 51.63 64.46
N SER A 14 15.29 51.86 65.62
CA SER A 14 14.95 52.82 66.67
C SER A 14 13.51 53.31 66.83
N VAL A 15 12.93 52.96 67.98
CA VAL A 15 11.77 53.61 68.62
C VAL A 15 12.14 55.01 69.09
N PRO A 16 11.22 56.00 68.96
CA PRO A 16 11.06 57.03 69.98
C PRO A 16 9.63 57.03 70.55
N SER A 17 9.54 56.89 71.88
CA SER A 17 8.32 57.02 72.68
C SER A 17 8.03 58.49 73.01
N ILE A 18 6.84 59.03 72.67
CA ILE A 18 6.12 60.10 73.42
C ILE A 18 4.59 60.02 73.08
N PRO A 19 3.65 60.67 73.81
CA PRO A 19 2.66 60.10 74.74
C PRO A 19 1.18 60.18 74.20
N PRO A 20 0.16 59.69 74.93
CA PRO A 20 -1.17 59.44 74.37
C PRO A 20 -2.04 60.70 74.39
N GLU A 21 -2.44 61.18 73.21
CA GLU A 21 -3.38 62.30 73.09
C GLU A 21 -4.64 61.87 72.32
N ARG A 22 -5.78 61.93 73.02
CA ARG A 22 -7.11 61.53 72.54
C ARG A 22 -7.49 62.26 71.24
N ARG A 23 -7.76 61.52 70.16
CA ARG A 23 -8.59 61.97 69.02
C ARG A 23 -9.45 60.81 68.47
N PRO A 24 -10.77 60.80 68.70
CA PRO A 24 -11.67 59.78 68.15
C PRO A 24 -11.85 59.85 66.62
N SER A 25 -11.41 60.92 65.95
CA SER A 25 -11.79 61.21 64.55
C SER A 25 -10.80 60.75 63.46
N GLN A 26 -9.54 60.45 63.81
CA GLN A 26 -8.55 59.89 62.87
C GLN A 26 -8.61 58.36 62.80
N SER A 27 -8.95 57.71 63.92
CA SER A 27 -9.19 56.26 63.99
C SER A 27 -10.26 55.85 62.99
N ILE A 28 -11.40 56.54 62.96
CA ILE A 28 -12.54 56.19 62.10
C ILE A 28 -12.17 56.23 60.60
N ASN A 29 -11.33 57.18 60.17
CA ASN A 29 -10.86 57.26 58.78
C ASN A 29 -9.85 56.14 58.44
N LEU A 30 -8.99 55.78 59.38
CA LEU A 30 -8.07 54.64 59.24
C LEU A 30 -8.82 53.31 59.25
N ASP A 31 -9.83 53.17 60.10
CA ASP A 31 -10.69 51.98 60.21
C ASP A 31 -11.52 51.79 58.94
N ASN A 32 -12.07 52.88 58.37
CA ASN A 32 -12.75 52.84 57.08
C ASN A 32 -11.79 52.48 55.94
N ARG A 33 -10.54 52.97 55.96
CA ARG A 33 -9.51 52.61 54.97
C ARG A 33 -9.05 51.16 55.12
N LEU A 34 -8.91 50.66 56.35
CA LEU A 34 -8.59 49.26 56.63
C LEU A 34 -9.69 48.33 56.12
N ARG A 35 -10.96 48.63 56.40
CA ARG A 35 -12.10 47.86 55.85
C ARG A 35 -12.15 47.87 54.32
N GLN A 36 -11.84 49.01 53.70
CA GLN A 36 -11.76 49.10 52.24
C GLN A 36 -10.61 48.24 51.68
N LEU A 37 -9.44 48.26 52.32
CA LEU A 37 -8.30 47.44 51.93
C LEU A 37 -8.55 45.94 52.17
N GLU A 38 -9.24 45.58 53.25
CA GLU A 38 -9.67 44.21 53.54
C GLU A 38 -10.61 43.71 52.45
N LYS A 39 -11.60 44.52 52.06
CA LYS A 39 -12.51 44.18 50.96
C LYS A 39 -11.78 44.03 49.63
N GLU A 40 -10.87 44.95 49.29
CA GLU A 40 -10.04 44.85 48.08
C GLU A 40 -9.16 43.60 48.11
N ASN A 41 -8.63 43.22 49.28
CA ASN A 41 -7.84 42.01 49.45
C ASN A 41 -8.69 40.73 49.30
N GLU A 42 -9.91 40.71 49.83
CA GLU A 42 -10.87 39.63 49.63
C GLU A 42 -11.25 39.48 48.15
N GLU A 43 -11.53 40.59 47.45
CA GLU A 43 -11.83 40.61 46.02
C GLU A 43 -10.65 40.10 45.18
N LEU A 44 -9.43 40.55 45.47
CA LEU A 44 -8.21 40.07 44.83
C LEU A 44 -7.94 38.59 45.11
N THR A 45 -8.20 38.13 46.33
CA THR A 45 -8.06 36.72 46.72
C THR A 45 -9.04 35.84 45.95
N HIS A 46 -10.31 36.24 45.86
CA HIS A 46 -11.30 35.54 45.05
C HIS A 46 -10.95 35.53 43.56
N SER A 47 -10.45 36.65 43.03
CA SER A 47 -9.98 36.74 41.64
C SER A 47 -8.79 35.81 41.38
N ASN A 48 -7.80 35.77 42.28
CA ASN A 48 -6.66 34.87 42.18
C ASN A 48 -7.07 33.40 42.21
N VAL A 49 -8.01 33.01 43.08
CA VAL A 49 -8.54 31.65 43.11
C VAL A 49 -9.23 31.29 41.79
N ARG A 50 -9.97 32.22 41.19
CA ARG A 50 -10.59 32.00 39.87
C ARG A 50 -9.53 31.84 38.77
N LEU A 51 -8.52 32.69 38.74
CA LEU A 51 -7.42 32.62 37.77
C LEU A 51 -6.61 31.33 37.92
N LEU A 52 -6.32 30.89 39.15
CA LEU A 52 -5.64 29.61 39.40
C LEU A 52 -6.46 28.42 38.88
N ARG A 53 -7.78 28.43 39.06
CA ARG A 53 -8.66 27.41 38.49
C ARG A 53 -8.66 27.45 36.96
N ALA A 54 -8.80 28.63 36.37
CA ALA A 54 -8.77 28.80 34.91
C ALA A 54 -7.44 28.34 34.31
N ASN A 55 -6.30 28.72 34.91
CA ASN A 55 -4.97 28.25 34.49
C ASN A 55 -4.82 26.74 34.61
N ARG A 56 -5.37 26.12 35.66
CA ARG A 56 -5.36 24.67 35.79
C ARG A 56 -6.16 23.99 34.68
N ILE A 57 -7.34 24.51 34.34
CA ILE A 57 -8.18 23.99 33.26
C ILE A 57 -7.46 24.13 31.92
N LEU A 58 -6.97 25.33 31.59
CA LEU A 58 -6.24 25.57 30.34
C LEU A 58 -5.00 24.67 30.20
N LYS A 59 -4.31 24.40 31.31
CA LYS A 59 -3.18 23.48 31.30
C LYS A 59 -3.62 22.05 30.99
N LEU A 60 -4.69 21.56 31.65
CA LEU A 60 -5.22 20.22 31.37
C LEU A 60 -5.72 20.09 29.93
N ASP A 61 -6.40 21.12 29.40
CA ASP A 61 -6.87 21.14 28.02
C ASP A 61 -5.70 21.18 27.03
N SER A 62 -4.66 21.98 27.32
CA SER A 62 -3.44 22.02 26.50
C SER A 62 -2.70 20.68 26.54
N ASP A 63 -2.54 20.06 27.71
CA ASP A 63 -1.88 18.76 27.85
C ASP A 63 -2.68 17.69 27.08
N ARG A 64 -4.01 17.72 27.17
CA ARG A 64 -4.90 16.81 26.42
C ARG A 64 -4.75 16.96 24.90
N VAL A 65 -4.78 18.19 24.38
CA VAL A 65 -4.64 18.44 22.93
C VAL A 65 -3.27 17.98 22.44
N VAL A 66 -2.22 18.22 23.22
CA VAL A 66 -0.86 17.73 22.89
C VAL A 66 -0.83 16.21 22.88
N ASP A 67 -1.43 15.54 23.86
CA ASP A 67 -1.49 14.08 23.91
C ASP A 67 -2.27 13.48 22.74
N GLU A 68 -3.41 14.08 22.36
CA GLU A 68 -4.19 13.67 21.19
C GLU A 68 -3.36 13.78 19.91
N GLN A 69 -2.72 14.93 19.64
CA GLN A 69 -1.86 15.13 18.46
C GLN A 69 -0.65 14.21 18.45
N VAL A 70 0.00 14.01 19.61
CA VAL A 70 1.15 13.13 19.73
C VAL A 70 0.76 11.68 19.46
N ASN A 71 -0.42 11.25 19.88
CA ASN A 71 -0.92 9.90 19.61
C ASN A 71 -1.28 9.71 18.13
N GLU A 72 -1.94 10.69 17.50
CA GLU A 72 -2.21 10.67 16.06
C GLU A 72 -0.92 10.54 15.25
N LEU A 73 0.09 11.38 15.53
CA LEU A 73 1.39 11.32 14.86
C LEU A 73 2.11 9.98 15.10
N LYS A 74 1.98 9.38 16.28
CA LYS A 74 2.56 8.06 16.57
C LYS A 74 1.92 6.97 15.71
N GLU A 75 0.60 6.99 15.56
CA GLU A 75 -0.11 6.03 14.70
C GLU A 75 0.23 6.23 13.23
N GLU A 76 0.34 7.48 12.76
CA GLU A 76 0.78 7.78 11.39
C GLU A 76 2.21 7.29 11.14
N ILE A 77 3.14 7.52 12.07
CA ILE A 77 4.52 7.01 11.98
C ILE A 77 4.54 5.48 11.93
N LYS A 78 3.74 4.79 12.76
CA LYS A 78 3.63 3.32 12.71
C LYS A 78 3.11 2.86 11.35
N HIS A 79 2.09 3.52 10.82
CA HIS A 79 1.51 3.21 9.52
C HIS A 79 2.53 3.40 8.39
N LEU A 80 3.21 4.54 8.35
CA LEU A 80 4.26 4.84 7.35
C LEU A 80 5.43 3.86 7.44
N ARG A 81 5.84 3.46 8.65
CA ARG A 81 6.87 2.43 8.83
C ARG A 81 6.44 1.09 8.25
N TYR A 82 5.20 0.66 8.52
CA TYR A 82 4.67 -0.57 7.95
C TYR A 82 4.63 -0.52 6.42
N GLN A 83 4.12 0.58 5.86
CA GLN A 83 4.10 0.78 4.41
C GLN A 83 5.51 0.77 3.80
N ASN A 84 6.47 1.43 4.45
CA ASN A 84 7.85 1.49 3.97
C ASN A 84 8.50 0.09 3.95
N VAL A 85 8.32 -0.69 5.01
CA VAL A 85 8.79 -2.09 5.04
C VAL A 85 8.14 -2.93 3.94
N ARG A 86 6.83 -2.76 3.72
CA ARG A 86 6.11 -3.45 2.64
C ARG A 86 6.66 -3.07 1.26
N LEU A 87 6.91 -1.78 1.02
CA LEU A 87 7.49 -1.29 -0.23
C LEU A 87 8.93 -1.77 -0.44
N GLN A 88 9.76 -1.77 0.62
CA GLN A 88 11.12 -2.30 0.55
C GLN A 88 11.13 -3.79 0.16
N ARG A 89 10.23 -4.59 0.73
CA ARG A 89 10.06 -6.00 0.36
C ARG A 89 9.61 -6.16 -1.08
N SER A 90 8.61 -5.38 -1.50
CA SER A 90 8.11 -5.40 -2.89
C SER A 90 9.20 -5.00 -3.90
N ASN A 91 9.96 -3.95 -3.62
CA ASN A 91 11.06 -3.52 -4.49
C ASN A 91 12.15 -4.57 -4.61
N ARG A 92 12.45 -5.28 -3.52
CA ARG A 92 13.42 -6.37 -3.55
C ARG A 92 12.95 -7.51 -4.48
N LEU A 93 11.69 -7.92 -4.37
CA LEU A 93 11.12 -8.95 -5.25
C LEU A 93 11.16 -8.50 -6.72
N LEU A 94 10.71 -7.28 -7.01
CA LEU A 94 10.76 -6.74 -8.38
C LEU A 94 12.18 -6.67 -8.94
N GLN A 95 13.17 -6.40 -8.09
CA GLN A 95 14.57 -6.38 -8.49
C GLN A 95 15.11 -7.79 -8.75
N GLU A 96 14.68 -8.79 -7.98
CA GLU A 96 14.98 -10.19 -8.22
C GLU A 96 14.35 -10.66 -9.56
N ASP A 97 13.08 -10.32 -9.83
CA ASP A 97 12.38 -10.62 -11.09
C ASP A 97 13.07 -9.95 -12.30
N LEU A 98 13.47 -8.69 -12.15
CA LEU A 98 14.19 -7.97 -13.20
C LEU A 98 15.53 -8.64 -13.52
N ASN A 99 16.28 -9.05 -12.50
CA ASN A 99 17.54 -9.76 -12.69
C ASN A 99 17.33 -11.10 -13.37
N GLN A 100 16.28 -11.84 -12.99
CA GLN A 100 15.93 -13.10 -13.65
C GLN A 100 15.62 -12.89 -15.14
N HIS A 101 14.80 -11.89 -15.49
CA HIS A 101 14.50 -11.59 -16.89
C HIS A 101 15.73 -11.14 -17.69
N ILE A 102 16.66 -10.40 -17.07
CA ILE A 102 17.94 -10.07 -17.70
C ILE A 102 18.75 -11.34 -17.98
N MET A 103 18.80 -12.28 -17.03
CA MET A 103 19.47 -13.57 -17.22
C MET A 103 18.83 -14.39 -18.32
N GLU A 104 17.50 -14.55 -18.32
CA GLU A 104 16.75 -15.26 -19.36
C GLU A 104 16.98 -14.65 -20.75
N LYS A 105 16.90 -13.32 -20.86
CA LYS A 105 17.18 -12.62 -22.11
C LYS A 105 18.60 -12.85 -22.60
N ASN A 106 19.58 -12.80 -21.71
CA ASN A 106 20.97 -13.06 -22.05
C ASN A 106 21.16 -14.52 -22.48
N GLN A 107 20.52 -15.46 -21.80
CA GLN A 107 20.54 -16.87 -22.16
C GLN A 107 19.94 -17.10 -23.55
N VAL A 108 18.75 -16.54 -23.83
CA VAL A 108 18.13 -16.61 -25.16
C VAL A 108 19.05 -16.02 -26.24
N ARG A 109 19.71 -14.89 -25.94
CA ARG A 109 20.68 -14.28 -26.86
C ARG A 109 21.89 -15.18 -27.09
N GLU A 110 22.42 -15.80 -26.04
CA GLU A 110 23.53 -16.75 -26.15
C GLU A 110 23.13 -18.02 -26.92
N ASP A 111 21.95 -18.57 -26.65
CA ASP A 111 21.40 -19.73 -27.34
C ASP A 111 21.16 -19.41 -28.82
N GLN A 112 20.68 -18.20 -29.13
CA GLN A 112 20.57 -17.73 -30.51
C GLN A 112 21.95 -17.72 -31.18
N ILE A 113 22.98 -17.16 -30.53
CA ILE A 113 24.34 -17.12 -31.09
C ILE A 113 24.91 -18.54 -31.27
N ARG A 114 24.66 -19.47 -30.33
CA ARG A 114 25.12 -20.87 -30.43
C ARG A 114 24.40 -21.63 -31.54
N ASN A 115 23.11 -21.37 -31.73
CA ASN A 115 22.28 -22.02 -32.75
C ASN A 115 22.38 -21.35 -34.13
N MET A 116 23.07 -20.21 -34.23
CA MET A 116 23.36 -19.58 -35.52
C MET A 116 24.28 -20.49 -36.34
N LYS A 117 23.68 -21.16 -37.33
CA LYS A 117 24.40 -21.98 -38.33
C LYS A 117 25.25 -21.13 -39.29
N THR A 118 24.99 -19.83 -39.36
CA THR A 118 25.66 -18.87 -40.24
C THR A 118 25.88 -17.55 -39.51
N VAL A 119 27.01 -16.92 -39.81
CA VAL A 119 27.34 -15.55 -39.42
C VAL A 119 26.57 -14.58 -40.30
N GLY A 120 26.10 -13.46 -39.72
CA GLY A 120 25.12 -12.56 -40.33
C GLY A 120 25.48 -12.02 -41.72
N PRO A 121 24.52 -11.41 -42.44
CA PRO A 121 24.70 -10.96 -43.82
C PRO A 121 25.84 -9.95 -43.99
N GLU A 122 26.15 -9.18 -42.95
CA GLU A 122 27.28 -8.24 -42.94
C GLU A 122 28.62 -8.97 -42.96
N TYR A 123 28.73 -10.08 -42.22
CA TYR A 123 29.94 -10.91 -42.24
C TYR A 123 30.07 -11.64 -43.58
N GLU A 124 28.97 -12.18 -44.12
CA GLU A 124 28.95 -12.81 -45.45
C GLU A 124 29.40 -11.82 -46.54
N TYR A 125 28.93 -10.57 -46.47
CA TYR A 125 29.36 -9.50 -47.36
C TYR A 125 30.85 -9.19 -47.23
N LEU A 126 31.37 -9.06 -46.01
CA LEU A 126 32.80 -8.79 -45.77
C LEU A 126 33.70 -9.90 -46.34
N VAL A 127 33.33 -11.17 -46.13
CA VAL A 127 34.05 -12.31 -46.70
C VAL A 127 34.05 -12.26 -48.22
N GLN A 128 32.90 -11.95 -48.84
CA GLN A 128 32.78 -11.82 -50.30
C GLN A 128 33.66 -10.69 -50.87
N ILE A 129 33.75 -9.54 -50.18
CA ILE A 129 34.61 -8.42 -50.59
C ILE A 129 36.10 -8.76 -50.41
N ILE A 130 36.48 -9.37 -49.30
CA ILE A 130 37.88 -9.77 -49.05
C ILE A 130 38.35 -10.76 -50.12
N ASN A 131 37.52 -11.75 -50.46
CA ASN A 131 37.84 -12.72 -51.52
C ASN A 131 38.00 -12.06 -52.89
N LEU A 132 37.20 -11.05 -53.20
CA LEU A 132 37.36 -10.26 -54.43
C LEU A 132 38.70 -9.50 -54.43
N LEU A 133 39.03 -8.82 -53.33
CA LEU A 133 40.28 -8.06 -53.22
C LEU A 133 41.50 -8.98 -53.37
N TYR A 134 41.46 -10.19 -52.79
CA TYR A 134 42.51 -11.20 -53.00
C TYR A 134 42.64 -11.63 -54.46
N ARG A 135 41.54 -11.80 -55.19
CA ARG A 135 41.58 -12.14 -56.63
C ARG A 135 42.13 -10.99 -57.49
N GLN A 136 41.79 -9.74 -57.15
CA GLN A 136 42.32 -8.55 -57.82
C GLN A 136 43.84 -8.43 -57.62
N LEU A 137 44.33 -8.67 -56.40
CA LEU A 137 45.77 -8.70 -56.11
C LEU A 137 46.52 -9.80 -56.88
N GLN A 138 45.85 -10.91 -57.21
CA GLN A 138 46.41 -12.00 -58.02
C GLN A 138 46.30 -11.77 -59.55
N GLY A 139 45.81 -10.60 -59.99
CA GLY A 139 45.67 -10.27 -61.41
C GLY A 139 44.50 -10.97 -62.12
N LYS A 140 43.61 -11.64 -61.39
CA LYS A 140 42.41 -12.33 -61.92
C LYS A 140 41.16 -11.48 -61.67
N ALA A 141 41.15 -10.27 -62.21
CA ALA A 141 40.05 -9.32 -62.01
C ALA A 141 38.83 -9.61 -62.91
N THR A 142 39.01 -10.40 -63.98
CA THR A 142 37.94 -10.83 -64.89
C THR A 142 37.40 -12.19 -64.46
N CYS A 143 36.09 -12.37 -64.61
CA CYS A 143 35.44 -13.62 -64.27
C CYS A 143 35.19 -14.37 -65.58
N ASP A 144 36.07 -15.32 -65.90
CA ASP A 144 36.11 -15.95 -67.23
C ASP A 144 35.01 -17.01 -67.40
N ASN A 145 34.88 -17.94 -66.44
CA ASN A 145 33.88 -19.04 -66.47
C ASN A 145 33.02 -19.14 -65.21
N THR A 146 33.44 -18.49 -64.11
CA THR A 146 32.85 -18.62 -62.79
C THR A 146 32.72 -17.25 -62.12
N CYS A 147 31.57 -16.96 -61.51
CA CYS A 147 31.29 -15.68 -60.85
C CYS A 147 32.23 -15.44 -59.66
N CYS A 148 32.81 -14.24 -59.58
CA CYS A 148 33.82 -13.90 -58.58
C CYS A 148 33.32 -13.84 -57.12
N PHE A 149 31.99 -13.85 -56.87
CA PHE A 149 31.39 -13.79 -55.53
C PHE A 149 30.69 -15.08 -55.09
N THR A 150 30.19 -15.88 -56.03
CA THR A 150 29.34 -17.04 -55.71
C THR A 150 30.00 -18.37 -56.07
N ASP A 151 31.15 -18.33 -56.75
CA ASP A 151 31.85 -19.49 -57.35
C ASP A 151 30.93 -20.39 -58.20
N LYS A 152 29.80 -19.83 -58.67
CA LYS A 152 28.85 -20.47 -59.57
C LYS A 152 29.23 -20.23 -61.03
N PRO A 153 28.94 -21.17 -61.94
CA PRO A 153 29.18 -20.97 -63.36
C PRO A 153 28.39 -19.78 -63.90
N LEU A 154 29.00 -19.05 -64.83
CA LEU A 154 28.41 -17.85 -65.45
C LEU A 154 27.11 -18.14 -66.23
N SER A 155 26.83 -19.41 -66.55
CA SER A 155 25.62 -19.86 -67.25
C SER A 155 24.33 -19.69 -66.45
N GLU A 156 24.42 -19.56 -65.12
CA GLU A 156 23.27 -19.37 -64.21
C GLU A 156 23.16 -17.93 -63.69
N GLY A 157 24.04 -17.02 -64.13
CA GLY A 157 24.18 -15.66 -63.62
C GLY A 157 23.56 -14.58 -64.50
N PHE A 158 23.38 -13.38 -63.93
CA PHE A 158 22.86 -12.20 -64.61
C PHE A 158 23.89 -11.66 -65.63
N SER A 159 23.76 -12.04 -66.90
CA SER A 159 24.58 -11.50 -67.99
C SER A 159 23.91 -10.26 -68.60
N VAL A 160 24.61 -9.14 -68.65
CA VAL A 160 24.14 -7.92 -69.33
C VAL A 160 24.88 -7.81 -70.66
N LEU A 161 24.13 -7.57 -71.73
CA LEU A 161 24.69 -7.29 -73.05
C LEU A 161 25.26 -5.87 -73.02
N THR A 162 26.59 -5.75 -73.06
CA THR A 162 27.29 -4.47 -73.18
C THR A 162 28.06 -4.44 -74.50
N LEU A 163 28.13 -3.25 -75.09
CA LEU A 163 28.96 -3.02 -76.27
C LEU A 163 30.44 -3.04 -75.84
N PRO A 164 31.35 -3.65 -76.62
CA PRO A 164 32.78 -3.58 -76.35
C PRO A 164 33.28 -2.12 -76.33
N PRO A 165 34.32 -1.78 -75.55
CA PRO A 165 34.96 -0.48 -75.62
C PRO A 165 35.64 -0.31 -77.00
N ASP A 166 35.06 0.55 -77.83
CA ASP A 166 35.51 1.33 -79.02
C ASP A 166 36.70 0.90 -79.91
N ASP A 167 37.25 -0.32 -79.83
CA ASP A 167 38.41 -0.74 -80.65
C ASP A 167 38.13 -1.95 -81.56
N SER A 168 36.88 -2.23 -81.92
CA SER A 168 36.56 -3.33 -82.86
C SER A 168 35.30 -3.03 -83.67
N ASP A 169 35.43 -2.96 -85.00
CA ASP A 169 34.36 -2.67 -85.98
C ASP A 169 33.24 -3.74 -86.08
N GLU A 170 33.19 -4.70 -85.15
CA GLU A 170 32.11 -5.69 -85.04
C GLU A 170 31.20 -5.36 -83.85
N GLN A 171 30.12 -4.63 -84.12
CA GLN A 171 29.06 -4.27 -83.15
C GLN A 171 28.15 -5.48 -82.82
N GLN A 172 28.74 -6.57 -82.34
CA GLN A 172 27.99 -7.64 -81.68
C GLN A 172 28.03 -7.42 -80.18
N ALA A 173 26.86 -7.24 -79.57
CA ALA A 173 26.72 -7.16 -78.13
C ALA A 173 27.18 -8.49 -77.50
N LYS A 174 28.29 -8.49 -76.76
CA LYS A 174 28.80 -9.68 -76.07
C LYS A 174 28.20 -9.73 -74.67
N PRO A 175 27.72 -10.89 -74.20
CA PRO A 175 27.22 -11.02 -72.84
C PRO A 175 28.39 -10.82 -71.86
N GLN A 176 28.40 -9.71 -71.13
CA GLN A 176 29.32 -9.48 -70.01
C GLN A 176 28.61 -9.82 -68.70
N HIS A 177 29.25 -10.62 -67.88
CA HIS A 177 28.74 -10.93 -66.55
C HIS A 177 29.03 -9.78 -65.58
N ILE A 178 27.99 -9.31 -64.89
CA ILE A 178 28.13 -8.33 -63.83
C ILE A 178 28.21 -9.06 -62.49
N CYS A 179 29.41 -9.09 -61.91
CA CYS A 179 29.63 -9.61 -60.57
C CYS A 179 28.95 -8.72 -59.54
N ARG A 180 27.93 -9.23 -58.87
CA ARG A 180 27.38 -8.60 -57.66
C ARG A 180 27.53 -9.53 -56.46
N PRO A 181 27.89 -9.01 -55.27
CA PRO A 181 27.78 -9.75 -54.03
C PRO A 181 26.35 -10.28 -53.88
N SER A 182 26.23 -11.58 -53.61
CA SER A 182 24.94 -12.22 -53.36
C SER A 182 24.92 -12.62 -51.90
N ILE A 183 24.26 -11.82 -51.08
CA ILE A 183 24.00 -12.15 -49.69
C ILE A 183 22.87 -13.17 -49.70
N ARG A 184 23.14 -14.41 -49.31
CA ARG A 184 22.07 -15.41 -49.22
C ARG A 184 21.22 -15.07 -48.00
N SER A 185 19.99 -14.60 -48.17
CA SER A 185 19.04 -14.61 -47.06
C SER A 185 18.68 -16.07 -46.76
N HIS A 186 19.37 -16.68 -45.80
CA HIS A 186 19.18 -18.08 -45.40
C HIS A 186 17.92 -18.32 -44.56
N ILE A 187 17.08 -17.29 -44.43
CA ILE A 187 15.70 -17.47 -44.08
C ILE A 187 15.02 -18.04 -45.33
N THR A 188 14.95 -19.38 -45.44
CA THR A 188 14.00 -19.99 -46.38
C THR A 188 12.64 -19.42 -46.01
N ALA A 189 12.07 -18.59 -46.87
CA ALA A 189 10.82 -17.89 -46.58
C ALA A 189 9.72 -18.88 -46.14
N GLY A 190 9.78 -20.12 -46.63
CA GLY A 190 8.92 -21.24 -46.20
C GLY A 190 9.13 -21.68 -44.75
N ASP A 191 10.36 -21.98 -44.32
CA ASP A 191 10.61 -22.52 -42.97
C ASP A 191 10.30 -21.51 -41.87
N LEU A 192 10.65 -20.24 -42.09
CA LEU A 192 10.29 -19.17 -41.14
C LEU A 192 8.79 -18.89 -41.15
N ALA A 193 8.14 -18.93 -42.32
CA ALA A 193 6.69 -18.76 -42.39
C ALA A 193 5.96 -19.87 -41.63
N VAL A 194 6.37 -21.13 -41.78
CA VAL A 194 5.79 -22.27 -41.06
C VAL A 194 6.05 -22.16 -39.56
N ALA A 195 7.26 -21.80 -39.14
CA ALA A 195 7.57 -21.59 -37.72
C ALA A 195 6.73 -20.45 -37.11
N LYS A 196 6.55 -19.36 -37.85
CA LYS A 196 5.73 -18.23 -37.42
C LYS A 196 4.24 -18.55 -37.42
N GLU A 197 3.76 -19.35 -38.37
CA GLU A 197 2.38 -19.81 -38.41
C GLU A 197 2.08 -20.73 -37.21
N HIS A 198 3.00 -21.64 -36.88
CA HIS A 198 2.87 -22.49 -35.70
C HIS A 198 2.90 -21.67 -34.39
N GLU A 199 3.83 -20.73 -34.27
CA GLU A 199 3.89 -19.81 -33.12
C GLU A 199 2.60 -18.97 -33.00
N ASN A 200 2.07 -18.48 -34.13
CA ASN A 200 0.80 -17.74 -34.14
C ASN A 200 -0.37 -18.62 -33.71
N GLY A 201 -0.40 -19.88 -34.15
CA GLY A 201 -1.38 -20.87 -33.73
C GLY A 201 -1.35 -21.11 -32.22
N ARG A 202 -0.15 -21.32 -31.66
CA ARG A 202 0.04 -21.47 -30.20
C ARG A 202 -0.41 -20.22 -29.44
N LEU A 203 0.02 -19.04 -29.86
CA LEU A 203 -0.37 -17.78 -29.23
C LEU A 203 -1.88 -17.55 -29.27
N ARG A 204 -2.56 -17.94 -30.36
CA ARG A 204 -4.03 -17.89 -30.44
C ARG A 204 -4.69 -18.83 -29.43
N GLN A 205 -4.15 -20.04 -29.27
CA GLN A 205 -4.63 -20.99 -28.28
C GLN A 205 -4.44 -20.46 -26.85
N ASP A 206 -3.26 -19.90 -26.55
CA ASP A 206 -2.97 -19.31 -25.24
C ASP A 206 -3.91 -18.14 -24.92
N ILE A 207 -4.17 -17.27 -25.91
CA ILE A 207 -5.14 -16.16 -25.77
C ILE A 207 -6.54 -16.70 -25.49
N GLU A 208 -6.97 -17.76 -26.18
CA GLU A 208 -8.30 -18.34 -25.96
C GLU A 208 -8.41 -18.98 -24.58
N SER A 209 -7.36 -19.67 -24.11
CA SER A 209 -7.28 -20.19 -22.75
C SER A 209 -7.38 -19.06 -21.71
N MET A 210 -6.59 -17.98 -21.88
CA MET A 210 -6.63 -16.86 -20.94
C MET A 210 -7.97 -16.13 -20.94
N LYS A 211 -8.69 -16.10 -22.07
CA LYS A 211 -10.06 -15.56 -22.11
C LYS A 211 -11.03 -16.44 -21.34
N ALA A 212 -10.95 -17.76 -21.49
CA ALA A 212 -11.78 -18.69 -20.73
C ALA A 212 -11.52 -18.56 -19.22
N ASP A 213 -10.26 -18.44 -18.81
CA ASP A 213 -9.88 -18.24 -17.41
C ASP A 213 -10.41 -16.91 -16.87
N ARG A 214 -10.29 -15.83 -17.65
CA ARG A 214 -10.87 -14.52 -17.30
C ARG A 214 -12.38 -14.63 -17.12
N ASP A 215 -13.09 -15.25 -18.06
CA ASP A 215 -14.55 -15.36 -17.99
C ASP A 215 -15.00 -16.20 -16.78
N ALA A 216 -14.22 -17.22 -16.39
CA ALA A 216 -14.45 -17.99 -15.17
C ALA A 216 -14.19 -17.16 -13.90
N LEU A 217 -13.15 -16.34 -13.89
CA LEU A 217 -12.86 -15.43 -12.78
C LEU A 217 -13.92 -14.35 -12.64
N ASP A 218 -14.43 -13.80 -13.75
CA ASP A 218 -15.51 -12.81 -13.74
C ASP A 218 -16.80 -13.38 -13.14
N GLN A 219 -17.13 -14.65 -13.46
CA GLN A 219 -18.25 -15.36 -12.81
C GLN A 219 -18.03 -15.54 -11.31
N LEU A 220 -16.83 -15.96 -10.90
CA LEU A 220 -16.50 -16.14 -9.48
C LEU A 220 -16.58 -14.82 -8.70
N ILE A 221 -16.13 -13.71 -9.30
CA ILE A 221 -16.24 -12.38 -8.71
C ILE A 221 -17.71 -12.02 -8.49
N GLN A 222 -18.57 -12.24 -9.49
CA GLN A 222 -20.00 -11.98 -9.39
C GLN A 222 -20.64 -12.78 -8.25
N GLU A 223 -20.35 -14.08 -8.15
CA GLU A 223 -20.84 -14.92 -7.05
C GLU A 223 -20.41 -14.38 -5.67
N LYS A 224 -19.16 -13.90 -5.57
CA LYS A 224 -18.65 -13.32 -4.31
C LYS A 224 -19.26 -11.97 -3.98
N GLU A 225 -19.58 -11.15 -4.98
CA GLU A 225 -20.30 -9.90 -4.76
C GLU A 225 -21.73 -10.17 -4.25
N GLU A 226 -22.40 -11.20 -4.78
CA GLU A 226 -23.70 -11.65 -4.30
C GLU A 226 -23.62 -12.15 -2.84
N ASP A 227 -22.63 -12.99 -2.50
CA ASP A 227 -22.35 -13.44 -1.13
C ASP A 227 -22.15 -12.24 -0.18
N ILE A 228 -21.33 -11.26 -0.57
CA ILE A 228 -21.06 -10.06 0.21
C ILE A 228 -22.35 -9.26 0.43
N GLN A 229 -23.18 -9.12 -0.59
CA GLN A 229 -24.43 -8.38 -0.48
C GLN A 229 -25.42 -9.08 0.47
N MET A 230 -25.50 -10.40 0.43
CA MET A 230 -26.30 -11.18 1.37
C MET A 230 -25.80 -10.99 2.82
N LEU A 231 -24.49 -11.10 3.05
CA LEU A 231 -23.91 -10.92 4.37
C LEU A 231 -24.11 -9.50 4.92
N LYS A 232 -24.05 -8.48 4.06
CA LYS A 232 -24.37 -7.09 4.46
C LYS A 232 -25.83 -6.96 4.92
N ASN A 233 -26.76 -7.55 4.18
CA ASN A 233 -28.17 -7.54 4.55
C ASN A 233 -28.41 -8.28 5.88
N GLU A 234 -27.75 -9.42 6.09
CA GLU A 234 -27.84 -10.18 7.34
C GLU A 234 -27.26 -9.39 8.52
N LEU A 235 -26.12 -8.73 8.33
CA LEU A 235 -25.51 -7.88 9.35
C LEU A 235 -26.43 -6.70 9.72
N GLN A 236 -26.99 -6.02 8.73
CA GLN A 236 -27.93 -4.93 8.95
C GLN A 236 -29.18 -5.38 9.73
N MET A 237 -29.68 -6.58 9.45
CA MET A 237 -30.78 -7.17 10.19
C MET A 237 -30.38 -7.45 11.65
N LYS A 238 -29.19 -8.00 11.87
CA LYS A 238 -28.65 -8.23 13.22
C LYS A 238 -28.48 -6.93 13.99
N ASP A 239 -27.94 -5.89 13.38
CA ASP A 239 -27.79 -4.57 14.00
C ASP A 239 -29.15 -4.00 14.41
N THR A 240 -30.17 -4.14 13.56
CA THR A 240 -31.54 -3.71 13.87
C THR A 240 -32.10 -4.46 15.08
N ILE A 241 -31.88 -5.78 15.15
CA ILE A 241 -32.30 -6.60 16.30
C ILE A 241 -31.56 -6.17 17.56
N VAL A 242 -30.24 -5.97 17.50
CA VAL A 242 -29.45 -5.52 18.65
C VAL A 242 -29.92 -4.17 19.16
N SER A 243 -30.12 -3.18 18.28
CA SER A 243 -30.66 -1.88 18.67
C SER A 243 -32.06 -1.96 19.27
N GLN A 244 -32.89 -2.91 18.83
CA GLN A 244 -34.19 -3.14 19.46
C GLN A 244 -34.04 -3.75 20.86
N LEU A 245 -33.15 -4.73 21.01
CA LEU A 245 -32.85 -5.34 22.31
C LEU A 245 -32.29 -4.31 23.31
N GLU A 246 -31.40 -3.44 22.87
CA GLU A 246 -30.86 -2.34 23.70
C GLU A 246 -31.98 -1.44 24.23
N LYS A 247 -32.92 -1.02 23.37
CA LYS A 247 -34.09 -0.24 23.78
C LYS A 247 -35.01 -0.99 24.73
N ASP A 248 -35.19 -2.29 24.51
CA ASP A 248 -36.01 -3.12 25.39
C ASP A 248 -35.34 -3.32 26.76
N PHE A 249 -34.01 -3.44 26.81
CA PHE A 249 -33.24 -3.44 28.05
C PHE A 249 -33.35 -2.11 28.79
N GLU A 250 -33.16 -0.98 28.11
CA GLU A 250 -33.33 0.36 28.71
C GLU A 250 -34.74 0.54 29.30
N ARG A 251 -35.78 0.09 28.59
CA ARG A 251 -37.16 0.12 29.10
C ARG A 251 -37.31 -0.73 30.35
N MET A 252 -36.79 -1.95 30.32
CA MET A 252 -36.86 -2.88 31.44
C MET A 252 -36.10 -2.35 32.66
N GLU A 253 -34.95 -1.70 32.46
CA GLU A 253 -34.20 -1.04 33.55
C GLU A 253 -35.04 0.05 34.23
N VAL A 254 -35.74 0.88 33.45
CA VAL A 254 -36.66 1.90 34.00
C VAL A 254 -37.79 1.24 34.80
N GLU A 255 -38.44 0.22 34.25
CA GLU A 255 -39.52 -0.51 34.93
C GLU A 255 -39.03 -1.15 36.24
N VAL A 256 -37.84 -1.76 36.25
CA VAL A 256 -37.23 -2.34 37.46
C VAL A 256 -36.94 -1.25 38.49
N VAL A 257 -36.40 -0.11 38.08
CA VAL A 257 -36.14 1.02 38.99
C VAL A 257 -37.43 1.55 39.59
N ASP A 258 -38.50 1.67 38.81
CA ASP A 258 -39.78 2.14 39.30
C ASP A 258 -40.45 1.13 40.24
N LEU A 259 -40.42 -0.16 39.92
CA LEU A 259 -40.85 -1.23 40.83
C LEU A 259 -40.06 -1.23 42.14
N GLN A 260 -38.74 -1.02 42.09
CA GLN A 260 -37.91 -0.91 43.29
C GLN A 260 -38.30 0.31 44.13
N LYS A 261 -38.60 1.46 43.52
CA LYS A 261 -39.12 2.63 44.25
C LYS A 261 -40.47 2.31 44.89
N GLU A 262 -41.41 1.74 44.16
CA GLU A 262 -42.73 1.35 44.68
C GLU A 262 -42.61 0.40 45.87
N TRP A 263 -41.75 -0.62 45.77
CA TRP A 263 -41.43 -1.53 46.87
C TRP A 263 -40.93 -0.78 48.11
N ARG A 264 -39.96 0.13 47.95
CA ARG A 264 -39.43 0.95 49.06
C ARG A 264 -40.49 1.89 49.67
N HIS A 265 -41.46 2.35 48.88
CA HIS A 265 -42.55 3.18 49.38
C HIS A 265 -43.63 2.33 50.09
N SER A 266 -43.84 1.08 49.65
CA SER A 266 -44.72 0.11 50.29
C SER A 266 -44.20 -0.33 51.68
N ASP A 267 -42.89 -0.53 51.82
CA ASP A 267 -42.24 -0.82 53.11
C ASP A 267 -42.38 0.33 54.13
N ARG A 268 -42.55 1.58 53.67
CA ARG A 268 -42.78 2.73 54.56
C ARG A 268 -44.18 2.77 55.17
N PHE A 269 -45.15 2.06 54.59
CA PHE A 269 -46.53 1.97 55.08
C PHE A 269 -46.90 0.60 55.68
N LYS A 270 -46.03 -0.41 55.59
CA LYS A 270 -46.18 -1.69 56.29
C LYS A 270 -45.17 -1.80 57.44
N SER A 271 -45.54 -1.17 58.54
CA SER A 271 -45.11 -1.69 59.84
C SER A 271 -45.67 -3.11 59.99
N SER A 272 -44.78 -4.05 60.35
CA SER A 272 -45.02 -5.48 60.63
C SER A 272 -45.44 -6.37 59.45
N SER A 273 -44.46 -6.97 58.77
CA SER A 273 -44.56 -8.38 58.34
C SER A 273 -43.21 -8.91 57.85
N SER A 274 -42.59 -9.75 58.68
CA SER A 274 -41.52 -10.75 58.41
C SER A 274 -40.97 -10.81 56.98
N PHE A 275 -39.74 -10.32 56.78
CA PHE A 275 -39.03 -10.34 55.50
C PHE A 275 -37.76 -11.18 55.59
N SER A 276 -37.91 -12.51 55.59
CA SER A 276 -36.77 -13.44 55.60
C SER A 276 -36.78 -14.44 54.44
N ASP A 277 -37.70 -14.33 53.47
CA ASP A 277 -37.96 -15.43 52.52
C ASP A 277 -37.85 -15.07 51.01
N ILE A 278 -37.30 -13.91 50.64
CA ILE A 278 -37.26 -13.44 49.23
C ILE A 278 -35.86 -13.50 48.59
N HIS A 279 -34.83 -14.01 49.28
CA HIS A 279 -33.46 -14.11 48.72
C HIS A 279 -33.12 -15.44 48.03
N ALA A 280 -34.09 -16.29 47.70
CA ALA A 280 -33.83 -17.48 46.88
C ALA A 280 -33.68 -17.09 45.41
N PHE A 281 -32.44 -16.77 44.99
CA PHE A 281 -32.09 -16.69 43.57
C PHE A 281 -32.32 -18.06 42.91
N PRO A 282 -32.97 -18.14 41.73
CA PRO A 282 -33.01 -19.37 40.97
C PRO A 282 -31.57 -19.74 40.57
N THR A 283 -31.10 -20.90 41.00
CA THR A 283 -29.82 -21.45 40.51
C THR A 283 -29.93 -21.68 39.01
N PRO A 284 -28.95 -21.22 38.21
CA PRO A 284 -28.98 -21.45 36.78
C PRO A 284 -28.94 -22.96 36.48
N PRO A 285 -29.61 -23.40 35.40
CA PRO A 285 -29.69 -24.81 35.06
C PRO A 285 -28.28 -25.39 34.77
N PRO A 286 -28.05 -26.68 35.04
CA PRO A 286 -26.76 -27.32 34.84
C PRO A 286 -26.31 -27.23 33.36
N LYS A 287 -24.99 -27.05 33.16
CA LYS A 287 -24.34 -26.76 31.88
C LYS A 287 -24.46 -27.87 30.80
N ASP A 288 -25.18 -28.94 31.08
CA ASP A 288 -25.36 -30.08 30.16
C ASP A 288 -26.70 -30.05 29.38
N SER A 289 -27.40 -28.90 29.37
CA SER A 289 -28.59 -28.72 28.53
C SER A 289 -28.22 -28.77 27.03
N PRO A 290 -28.97 -29.52 26.21
CA PRO A 290 -28.68 -29.70 24.77
C PRO A 290 -28.77 -28.42 23.93
N ALA A 291 -29.18 -27.29 24.51
CA ALA A 291 -29.33 -26.00 23.84
C ALA A 291 -28.01 -25.32 23.42
N TYR A 292 -26.84 -25.80 23.88
CA TYR A 292 -25.53 -25.21 23.57
C TYR A 292 -24.67 -25.99 22.57
N LYS A 293 -25.18 -27.05 21.94
CA LYS A 293 -24.46 -27.74 20.86
C LYS A 293 -24.65 -27.00 19.54
N LEU A 294 -23.82 -25.98 19.30
CA LEU A 294 -23.59 -25.46 17.95
C LEU A 294 -23.05 -26.58 17.05
N PRO A 295 -23.55 -26.74 15.81
CA PRO A 295 -23.00 -27.69 14.86
C PRO A 295 -21.55 -27.32 14.53
N ILE A 296 -20.63 -28.27 14.75
CA ILE A 296 -19.26 -28.19 14.25
C ILE A 296 -19.33 -28.34 12.72
N PRO A 297 -18.80 -27.41 11.90
CA PRO A 297 -18.79 -27.58 10.46
C PRO A 297 -17.89 -28.75 10.04
N PRO A 298 -18.22 -29.48 8.95
CA PRO A 298 -17.47 -30.64 8.50
C PRO A 298 -16.03 -30.29 8.11
N ARG A 299 -15.10 -31.14 8.55
CA ARG A 299 -13.65 -30.99 8.43
C ARG A 299 -13.12 -31.54 7.10
N GLU A 300 -13.73 -31.16 5.98
CA GLU A 300 -13.39 -31.72 4.65
C GLU A 300 -12.61 -30.77 3.70
N TYR A 301 -12.31 -29.53 4.09
CA TYR A 301 -11.61 -28.58 3.19
C TYR A 301 -10.11 -28.35 3.47
N LEU A 302 -9.42 -29.27 4.16
CA LEU A 302 -7.96 -29.14 4.42
C LEU A 302 -7.09 -30.18 3.72
N ALA A 303 -7.58 -30.81 2.65
CA ALA A 303 -6.84 -31.85 1.93
C ALA A 303 -6.70 -31.61 0.42
N GLU A 304 -6.67 -30.36 -0.05
CA GLU A 304 -6.29 -30.06 -1.44
C GLU A 304 -5.37 -28.83 -1.53
N VAL A 305 -4.25 -28.87 -0.78
CA VAL A 305 -3.06 -28.05 -1.09
C VAL A 305 -1.82 -28.91 -0.87
N ARG A 306 -1.71 -29.99 -1.63
CA ARG A 306 -0.45 -30.70 -1.91
C ARG A 306 -0.59 -31.45 -3.23
N GLN A 307 -0.38 -30.73 -4.33
CA GLN A 307 0.34 -31.19 -5.52
C GLN A 307 0.76 -29.96 -6.32
#